data_AF-A0A2H9VQC7-F1
#
_entry.id   AF-A0A2H9VQC7-F1
#
_cell.length_a   1.000
_cell.length_b   1.000
_cell.length_c   1.000
_cell.angle_alpha   90.00
_cell.angle_beta   90.00
_cell.angle_gamma   90.00
#
_symmetry.space_group_name_H-M   'P 1'
#
loop_
_entity.id
_entity.type
_entity.pdbx_description
1 polymer ?
#
loop_
_entity_poly.entity_id
_entity_poly.type
_entity_poly.pdbx_seq_one_letter_code
_entity_poly.pdbx_strand_id
1 'polypeptide(L)'
;MEKLVRYYKKTTSPTRHTVIYYSIAIPLLLFVECSGAFKSGPCTPNLDVLLFLLALIVTPVLFVISTVQLIRKGKLYLFSFIIHLSAFFTLVITLII
;
A
#
# COMPACT_ATOMS: atom_id res chain seq x y z
N MET A 1 -21.33 25.31 -16.61
CA MET A 1 -19.96 24.78 -16.78
C MET A 1 -19.10 24.85 -15.51
N GLU A 2 -19.25 25.86 -14.65
CA GLU A 2 -18.48 25.98 -13.39
C GLU A 2 -18.74 24.88 -12.32
N LYS A 3 -19.90 24.21 -12.32
CA LYS A 3 -20.18 23.13 -11.35
C LYS A 3 -19.35 21.86 -11.60
N LEU A 4 -18.96 21.58 -12.85
CA LEU A 4 -18.06 20.46 -13.18
C LEU A 4 -16.62 20.72 -12.75
N VAL A 5 -16.17 21.98 -12.85
CA VAL A 5 -14.84 22.41 -12.41
C VAL A 5 -14.69 22.28 -10.89
N ARG A 6 -15.77 22.54 -10.12
CA ARG A 6 -15.77 22.32 -8.66
C ARG A 6 -15.86 20.84 -8.23
N TYR A 7 -16.46 19.97 -9.04
CA TYR A 7 -16.47 18.52 -8.76
C TYR A 7 -15.08 17.91 -8.99
N TYR A 8 -14.36 18.39 -10.01
CA TYR A 8 -12.99 17.97 -10.32
C TYR A 8 -11.96 18.46 -9.29
N LYS A 9 -12.19 19.63 -8.68
CA LYS A 9 -11.28 20.28 -7.72
C LYS A 9 -11.29 19.65 -6.31
N LYS A 10 -12.22 18.73 -6.02
CA LYS A 10 -12.39 18.14 -4.68
C LYS A 10 -12.40 16.60 -4.67
N THR A 11 -11.75 15.98 -5.65
CA THR A 11 -11.32 14.59 -5.50
C THR A 11 -9.81 14.64 -5.23
N THR A 12 -9.45 14.57 -3.96
CA THR A 12 -8.07 14.31 -3.56
C THR A 12 -7.54 13.14 -4.38
N SER A 13 -6.53 13.38 -5.22
CA SER A 13 -6.07 12.39 -6.19
C SER A 13 -5.79 11.05 -5.47
N PRO A 14 -6.25 9.91 -5.99
CA PRO A 14 -6.02 8.61 -5.35
C PRO A 14 -4.52 8.36 -5.15
N THR A 15 -3.70 8.88 -6.07
CA THR A 15 -2.24 8.94 -5.95
C THR A 15 -1.77 9.58 -4.65
N ARG A 16 -2.38 10.67 -4.17
CA ARG A 16 -1.96 11.32 -2.92
C ARG A 16 -2.16 10.40 -1.72
N HIS A 17 -3.27 9.67 -1.65
CA HIS A 17 -3.52 8.71 -0.58
C HIS A 17 -2.55 7.54 -0.64
N THR A 18 -2.31 7.00 -1.85
CA THR A 18 -1.32 5.94 -2.05
C THR A 18 0.07 6.39 -1.61
N VAL A 19 0.50 7.60 -1.99
CA VAL A 19 1.80 8.16 -1.58
C VAL A 19 1.87 8.31 -0.07
N ILE A 20 0.88 8.95 0.57
CA ILE A 20 0.87 9.12 2.04
C ILE A 20 0.93 7.76 2.75
N TYR A 21 0.17 6.77 2.28
CA TYR A 21 0.19 5.42 2.85
C TYR A 21 1.59 4.82 2.81
N TYR A 22 2.23 4.77 1.64
CA TYR A 22 3.57 4.17 1.51
C TYR A 22 4.67 5.00 2.18
N SER A 23 4.54 6.33 2.21
CA SER A 23 5.45 7.23 2.93
C SER A 23 5.43 7.02 4.44
N ILE A 24 4.35 6.48 5.02
CA ILE A 24 4.26 6.16 6.44
C ILE A 24 4.58 4.68 6.68
N ALA A 25 4.05 3.79 5.85
CA ALA A 25 4.18 2.35 6.02
C ALA A 25 5.64 1.88 5.87
N ILE A 26 6.40 2.41 4.88
CA ILE A 26 7.79 1.98 4.65
C ILE A 26 8.71 2.36 5.82
N PRO A 27 8.74 3.62 6.31
CA PRO A 27 9.56 3.96 7.47
C PRO A 27 9.16 3.19 8.74
N LEU A 28 7.86 2.94 8.93
CA LEU A 28 7.38 2.17 10.07
C LEU A 28 7.88 0.72 10.02
N LEU A 29 7.82 0.08 8.85
CA LEU A 29 8.35 -1.26 8.64
C LEU A 29 9.85 -1.32 8.94
N LEU A 30 10.62 -0.40 8.35
CA LEU A 30 12.07 -0.32 8.57
C LEU A 30 12.40 -0.06 10.05
N PHE A 31 11.62 0.79 10.73
CA PHE A 31 11.80 1.05 12.15
C PHE A 31 11.59 -0.21 12.98
N VAL A 32 10.53 -0.97 12.72
CA VAL A 32 10.23 -2.21 13.46
C VAL A 32 11.32 -3.26 13.21
N GLU A 33 11.71 -3.45 11.96
CA GLU A 33 12.72 -4.45 11.56
C GLU A 33 14.12 -4.11 12.11
N CYS A 34 14.56 -2.85 12.01
CA CYS A 34 15.87 -2.42 12.51
C CYS A 34 15.93 -2.26 14.03
N SER A 35 14.80 -1.99 14.69
CA SER A 35 14.74 -1.77 16.14
C SER A 35 15.15 -3.02 16.92
N GLY A 36 14.76 -4.21 16.45
CA GLY A 36 14.99 -5.47 17.17
C GLY A 36 14.29 -5.57 18.54
N ALA A 37 13.65 -4.50 19.02
CA ALA A 37 12.94 -4.43 20.30
C ALA A 37 11.59 -5.16 20.27
N PHE A 38 11.10 -5.52 19.09
CA PHE A 38 9.83 -6.21 18.90
C PHE A 38 9.95 -7.72 18.74
N LYS A 39 11.08 -8.29 19.19
CA LYS A 39 11.26 -9.74 19.35
C LYS A 39 10.43 -10.19 20.54
N SER A 40 9.36 -10.90 20.26
CA SER A 40 8.42 -11.41 21.25
C SER A 40 8.95 -12.70 21.88
N GLY A 41 8.38 -13.09 23.02
CA GLY A 41 8.71 -14.36 23.69
C GLY A 41 8.32 -15.60 22.87
N PRO A 42 8.69 -16.81 23.33
CA PRO A 42 8.58 -18.07 22.56
C PRO A 42 7.16 -18.45 22.14
N CYS A 43 6.14 -17.85 22.75
CA CYS A 43 4.73 -18.14 22.52
C CYS A 43 3.95 -16.98 21.87
N THR A 44 4.62 -15.90 21.44
CA THR A 44 3.98 -14.79 20.72
C THR A 44 4.73 -14.56 19.40
N PRO A 45 4.04 -14.46 18.25
CA PRO A 45 4.72 -14.17 17.00
C PRO A 45 5.44 -12.81 17.11
N ASN A 46 6.65 -12.74 16.52
CA ASN A 46 7.37 -11.48 16.39
C ASN A 46 6.54 -10.49 15.57
N LEU A 47 6.62 -9.21 15.93
CA LEU A 47 5.88 -8.17 15.22
C LEU A 47 6.27 -8.12 13.74
N ASP A 48 7.52 -8.45 13.40
CA ASP A 48 8.01 -8.57 12.01
C ASP A 48 7.20 -9.58 11.19
N VAL A 49 6.97 -10.77 11.76
CA VAL A 49 6.20 -11.84 11.11
C VAL A 49 4.74 -11.43 10.94
N LEU A 50 4.17 -10.77 11.96
CA LEU A 50 2.79 -10.28 11.92
C LEU A 50 2.61 -9.18 10.87
N LEU A 51 3.56 -8.24 10.79
CA LEU A 51 3.58 -7.17 9.78
C LEU A 51 3.71 -7.73 8.37
N PHE A 52 4.58 -8.73 8.18
CA PHE A 52 4.70 -9.41 6.89
C PHE A 52 3.40 -10.11 6.49
N LEU A 53 2.76 -10.84 7.41
CA LEU A 53 1.49 -11.50 7.14
C LEU A 53 0.37 -10.49 6.82
N LEU A 54 0.36 -9.35 7.51
CA LEU A 54 -0.58 -8.27 7.21
C LEU A 54 -0.32 -7.67 5.82
N ALA A 55 0.95 -7.44 5.46
CA ALA A 55 1.33 -6.97 4.13
C ALA A 55 0.92 -7.96 3.03
N LEU A 56 1.00 -9.27 3.32
CA LEU A 56 0.57 -10.35 2.43
C LEU A 56 -0.93 -10.30 2.11
N ILE A 57 -1.76 -9.85 3.05
CA ILE A 57 -3.22 -9.74 2.86
C ILE A 57 -3.59 -8.39 2.25
N VAL A 58 -3.02 -7.29 2.76
CA VAL A 58 -3.43 -5.93 2.39
C VAL A 58 -2.96 -5.57 0.97
N THR A 59 -1.74 -5.96 0.59
CA THR A 59 -1.15 -5.57 -0.71
C THR A 59 -1.92 -6.14 -1.90
N PRO A 60 -2.30 -7.43 -1.95
CA PRO A 60 -3.15 -7.96 -3.03
C PRO A 60 -4.53 -7.30 -3.08
N VAL A 61 -5.15 -7.03 -1.92
CA VAL A 61 -6.45 -6.36 -1.86
C VAL A 61 -6.36 -4.95 -2.45
N LEU A 62 -5.35 -4.16 -2.07
CA LEU A 62 -5.11 -2.83 -2.62
C LEU A 62 -4.82 -2.89 -4.12
N PHE A 63 -4.05 -3.88 -4.57
CA PHE A 63 -3.80 -4.10 -5.98
C PHE A 63 -5.10 -4.35 -6.76
N VAL A 64 -5.95 -5.28 -6.32
CA VAL A 64 -7.25 -5.56 -6.95
C VAL A 64 -8.15 -4.34 -6.97
N ILE A 65 -8.25 -3.60 -5.87
CA ILE A 65 -9.05 -2.36 -5.80
C ILE A 65 -8.51 -1.33 -6.80
N SER A 66 -7.20 -1.16 -6.89
CA SER A 66 -6.57 -0.23 -7.84
C SER A 66 -6.82 -0.63 -9.29
N THR A 67 -6.81 -1.93 -9.61
CA THR A 67 -7.12 -2.49 -10.94
C THR A 67 -8.57 -2.22 -11.31
N VAL A 68 -9.52 -2.53 -10.42
CA VAL A 68 -10.95 -2.27 -10.67
C VAL A 68 -11.20 -0.78 -10.87
N GLN A 69 -10.54 0.09 -10.09
CA GLN A 69 -10.69 1.53 -10.26
C GLN A 69 -10.01 2.06 -11.52
N LEU A 70 -8.89 1.48 -11.95
CA LEU A 70 -8.27 1.77 -13.23
C LEU A 70 -9.20 1.43 -14.39
N ILE A 71 -9.88 0.28 -14.35
CA ILE A 71 -10.85 -0.11 -15.37
C ILE A 71 -12.06 0.85 -15.39
N ARG A 72 -12.58 1.24 -14.21
CA ARG A 72 -13.79 2.08 -14.10
C ARG A 72 -13.55 3.58 -14.35
N LYS A 73 -12.41 4.11 -13.92
CA LYS A 73 -12.13 5.56 -13.88
C LYS A 73 -10.92 5.95 -14.75
N GLY A 74 -10.28 4.99 -15.41
CA GLY A 74 -9.22 5.19 -16.38
C GLY A 74 -7.96 5.81 -15.80
N LYS A 75 -7.32 6.69 -16.60
CA LYS A 75 -5.97 7.24 -16.37
C LYS A 75 -5.76 7.90 -15.00
N LEU A 76 -6.81 8.33 -14.31
CA LEU A 76 -6.73 8.95 -12.98
C LEU A 76 -6.18 7.99 -11.91
N TYR A 77 -6.35 6.68 -12.08
CA TYR A 77 -5.83 5.64 -11.17
C TYR A 77 -4.54 4.99 -11.65
N LEU A 78 -4.01 5.37 -12.82
CA LEU A 78 -2.86 4.72 -13.43
C LEU A 78 -1.60 4.78 -12.54
N PHE A 79 -1.30 5.95 -11.97
CA PHE A 79 -0.17 6.08 -11.05
C PHE A 79 -0.35 5.28 -9.75
N SER A 80 -1.57 5.29 -9.18
CA SER A 80 -1.88 4.50 -7.99
C SER A 80 -1.74 3.00 -8.26
N PHE A 81 -2.22 2.54 -9.42
CA PHE A 81 -2.07 1.16 -9.88
C PHE A 81 -0.59 0.77 -10.04
N ILE A 82 0.24 1.60 -10.65
CA ILE A 82 1.68 1.32 -10.81
C ILE A 82 2.37 1.14 -9.46
N ILE A 83 2.06 1.99 -8.47
CA ILE A 83 2.64 1.89 -7.12
C ILE A 83 2.18 0.60 -6.41
N HIS A 84 0.89 0.27 -6.47
CA HIS A 84 0.39 -0.97 -5.88
C HIS A 84 0.92 -2.22 -6.60
N LEU A 85 1.08 -2.16 -7.93
CA LEU A 85 1.70 -3.21 -8.72
C LEU A 85 3.16 -3.42 -8.32
N SER A 86 3.94 -2.34 -8.18
CA SER A 86 5.34 -2.46 -7.73
C SER A 86 5.43 -3.04 -6.32
N ALA A 87 4.57 -2.61 -5.40
CA ALA A 87 4.55 -3.15 -4.04
C ALA A 87 4.17 -4.64 -4.02
N PHE A 88 3.22 -5.05 -4.87
CA PHE A 88 2.85 -6.46 -5.02
C PHE A 88 4.02 -7.30 -5.54
N PHE A 89 4.75 -6.82 -6.55
CA PHE A 89 5.94 -7.52 -7.03
C PHE A 89 7.04 -7.60 -5.96
N THR A 90 7.30 -6.52 -5.23
CA THR A 90 8.27 -6.55 -4.12
C THR A 90 7.90 -7.60 -3.10
N LEU A 91 6.63 -7.67 -2.69
CA LEU A 91 6.12 -8.67 -1.76
C LEU A 91 6.30 -10.11 -2.30
N VAL A 92 5.98 -10.34 -3.58
CA VAL A 92 6.15 -11.66 -4.22
C VAL A 92 7.64 -12.06 -4.26
N ILE A 93 8.54 -11.12 -4.58
CA ILE A 93 9.98 -11.37 -4.56
C ILE A 93 10.45 -11.72 -3.15
N THR A 94 10.03 -10.97 -2.13
CA THR A 94 10.36 -11.26 -0.72
C THR A 94 9.80 -12.60 -0.24
N LEU A 95 8.70 -13.10 -0.82
CA LEU A 95 8.16 -14.42 -0.47
C LEU A 95 8.98 -15.58 -1.07
N ILE A 96 9.64 -15.36 -2.21
CA ILE A 96 10.38 -16.38 -2.94
C ILE A 96 11.83 -16.52 -2.43
N ILE A 97 12.41 -15.41 -1.95
CA ILE A 97 13.77 -15.35 -1.38
C ILE A 97 13.75 -15.79 0.08
#